data_AF-A0A445CIP5-F1
#
_entry.id   AF-A0A445CIP5-F1
#
_cell.length_a   1.000
_cell.length_b   1.000
_cell.length_c   1.000
_cell.angle_alpha   90.00
_cell.angle_beta   90.00
_cell.angle_gamma   90.00
#
_symmetry.space_group_name_H-M   'P 1'
#
loop_
_entity.id
_entity.type
_entity.pdbx_description
1 polymer ?
#
loop_
_entity_poly.entity_id
_entity_poly.type
_entity_poly.pdbx_seq_one_letter_code
_entity_poly.pdbx_strand_id
1 'polypeptide(L)'
;MVKASQLKKEQPEISATEQILQQEQEMLDNLPDRKTLLSVRELAKGITYSEPLPTGWKPPLRLRTMPKRETDLIRKQWHIIVDGEDVPCPVKNFKDMRFPDPILNKLRAKGILQPTFRCRAFLSFYQEEI
;
A
#
# COMPACT_ATOMS: atom_id res chain seq x y z
N MET A 1 -52.63 -27.37 39.19
CA MET A 1 -51.52 -27.23 38.22
C MET A 1 -52.00 -26.38 37.05
N VAL A 2 -51.62 -25.10 36.95
CA VAL A 2 -51.42 -24.37 35.68
C VAL A 2 -50.63 -23.09 36.02
N LYS A 3 -49.31 -23.12 35.90
CA LYS A 3 -48.48 -21.92 35.79
C LYS A 3 -47.30 -22.19 34.83
N ALA A 4 -47.60 -22.72 33.65
CA ALA A 4 -46.62 -22.91 32.58
C ALA A 4 -46.63 -21.77 31.54
N SER A 5 -47.53 -20.80 31.67
CA SER A 5 -47.80 -19.82 30.59
C SER A 5 -47.28 -18.39 30.86
N GLN A 6 -46.53 -18.16 31.94
CA GLN A 6 -46.16 -16.79 32.38
C GLN A 6 -44.65 -16.52 32.48
N LEU A 7 -43.80 -17.35 31.89
CA LEU A 7 -42.35 -17.11 31.83
C LEU A 7 -41.84 -16.60 30.47
N LYS A 8 -42.73 -16.15 29.57
CA LYS A 8 -42.35 -15.26 28.47
C LYS A 8 -42.43 -13.80 28.91
N LYS A 9 -41.85 -13.48 30.06
CA LYS A 9 -41.59 -12.09 30.46
C LYS A 9 -40.19 -11.73 29.97
N GLU A 10 -40.16 -10.71 29.11
CA GLU A 10 -39.04 -9.78 29.00
C GLU A 10 -37.77 -10.37 28.34
N GLN A 11 -37.88 -10.78 27.08
CA GLN A 11 -36.76 -10.50 26.19
C GLN A 11 -36.95 -9.07 25.69
N PRO A 12 -36.00 -8.14 25.92
CA PRO A 12 -36.07 -6.84 25.27
C PRO A 12 -36.09 -7.11 23.77
N GLU A 13 -37.10 -6.57 23.07
CA GLU A 13 -37.07 -6.54 21.61
C GLU A 13 -35.87 -5.69 21.24
N ILE A 14 -34.77 -6.36 20.90
CA ILE A 14 -33.52 -5.73 20.51
C ILE A 14 -33.88 -4.84 19.33
N SER A 15 -33.82 -3.53 19.56
CA SER A 15 -34.19 -2.53 18.56
C SER A 15 -33.39 -2.79 17.29
N ALA A 16 -33.98 -2.59 16.11
CA ALA A 16 -33.28 -2.79 14.83
C ALA A 16 -31.91 -2.08 14.80
N THR A 17 -31.78 -0.96 15.53
CA THR A 17 -30.53 -0.23 15.74
C THR A 17 -29.46 -1.00 16.53
N GLU A 18 -29.86 -1.74 17.56
CA GLU A 18 -28.93 -2.54 18.38
C GLU A 18 -28.43 -3.77 17.62
N GLN A 19 -29.28 -4.36 16.76
CA GLN A 19 -28.87 -5.45 15.87
C GLN A 19 -27.82 -4.97 14.84
N ILE A 20 -28.01 -3.77 14.29
CA ILE A 20 -27.04 -3.15 13.37
C ILE A 20 -25.72 -2.90 14.09
N LEU A 21 -25.73 -2.36 15.31
CA LEU A 21 -24.51 -2.13 16.10
C LEU A 21 -23.76 -3.42 16.43
N GLN A 22 -24.48 -4.49 16.79
CA GLN A 22 -23.87 -5.80 17.02
C GLN A 22 -23.24 -6.36 15.74
N GLN A 23 -23.94 -6.25 14.62
CA GLN A 23 -23.44 -6.71 13.34
C GLN A 23 -22.24 -5.87 12.85
N GLU A 24 -22.22 -4.56 13.09
CA GLU A 24 -21.08 -3.69 12.84
C GLU A 24 -19.87 -4.05 13.71
N GLN A 25 -20.07 -4.36 14.98
CA GLN A 25 -19.00 -4.83 15.88
C GLN A 25 -18.45 -6.18 15.44
N GLU A 26 -19.31 -7.14 15.11
CA GLU A 26 -18.88 -8.44 14.59
C GLU A 26 -18.08 -8.30 13.28
N MET A 27 -18.44 -7.35 12.41
CA MET A 27 -17.66 -7.07 11.20
C MET A 27 -16.28 -6.47 11.50
N LEU A 28 -16.16 -5.61 12.54
CA LEU A 28 -14.89 -5.04 12.95
C LEU A 28 -13.97 -6.10 13.60
N ASP A 29 -14.52 -6.97 14.46
CA ASP A 29 -13.76 -8.03 15.13
C ASP A 29 -13.32 -9.14 14.15
N ASN A 30 -14.14 -9.42 13.13
CA ASN A 30 -13.79 -10.36 12.06
C ASN A 30 -12.97 -9.74 10.95
N LEU A 31 -12.69 -8.44 11.00
CA LEU A 31 -11.74 -7.85 10.08
C LEU A 31 -10.39 -8.47 10.44
N PRO A 32 -9.76 -9.24 9.54
CA PRO A 32 -8.42 -9.71 9.82
C PRO A 32 -7.58 -8.45 9.97
N ASP A 33 -7.12 -8.19 11.20
CA ASP A 33 -6.01 -7.28 11.45
C ASP A 33 -5.03 -7.53 10.32
N ARG A 34 -4.72 -6.50 9.54
CA ARG A 34 -3.80 -6.61 8.41
C ARG A 34 -2.52 -7.18 8.99
N LYS A 35 -2.38 -8.51 8.93
CA LYS A 35 -1.23 -9.19 9.49
C LYS A 35 -0.07 -8.66 8.69
N THR A 36 0.68 -7.78 9.32
CA THR A 36 1.98 -7.34 8.82
C THR A 36 2.72 -8.62 8.47
N LEU A 37 3.29 -8.65 7.27
CA LEU A 37 4.03 -9.81 6.78
C LEU A 37 5.30 -9.95 7.62
N LEU A 38 5.15 -10.48 8.84
CA LEU A 38 6.21 -10.72 9.81
C LEU A 38 6.65 -12.16 9.65
N SER A 39 7.96 -12.38 9.63
CA SER A 39 8.51 -13.72 9.64
C SER A 39 8.25 -14.41 10.98
N VAL A 40 8.18 -15.74 10.99
CA VAL A 40 8.03 -16.54 12.23
C VAL A 40 9.13 -16.22 13.24
N ARG A 41 10.34 -15.91 12.76
CA ARG A 41 11.49 -15.52 13.59
C ARG A 41 11.27 -14.18 14.29
N GLU A 42 10.66 -13.21 13.62
CA GLU A 42 10.37 -11.89 14.17
C GLU A 42 9.25 -11.95 15.20
N LEU A 43 8.20 -12.73 14.92
CA LEU A 43 7.09 -12.99 15.85
C LEU A 43 7.59 -13.66 17.14
N ALA A 44 8.41 -14.71 17.02
CA ALA A 44 8.94 -15.43 18.18
C ALA A 44 9.86 -14.57 19.06
N LYS A 45 10.51 -13.56 18.48
CA LYS A 45 11.40 -12.63 19.19
C LYS A 45 10.71 -11.35 19.65
N GLY A 46 9.43 -11.17 19.30
CA GLY A 46 8.69 -9.93 19.59
C GLY A 46 9.30 -8.69 18.96
N ILE A 47 9.94 -8.81 17.79
CA ILE A 47 10.59 -7.67 17.13
C ILE A 47 9.53 -6.80 16.47
N THR A 48 9.45 -5.54 16.89
CA THR A 48 8.65 -4.50 16.25
C THR A 48 9.58 -3.48 15.61
N TYR A 49 9.48 -3.29 14.29
CA TYR A 49 10.22 -2.24 13.59
C TYR A 49 9.45 -0.93 13.74
N SER A 50 10.02 0.02 14.47
CA SER A 50 9.50 1.39 14.59
C SER A 50 9.97 2.29 13.45
N GLU A 51 11.14 1.99 12.88
CA GLU A 51 11.78 2.79 11.83
C GLU A 51 11.86 2.00 10.52
N PRO A 52 11.84 2.70 9.37
CA PRO A 52 12.12 2.08 8.08
C PRO A 52 13.49 1.42 8.05
N LEU A 53 13.60 0.29 7.33
CA LEU A 53 14.88 -0.37 7.13
C LEU A 53 15.75 0.46 6.16
N PRO A 54 17.04 0.70 6.47
CA PRO A 54 17.91 1.45 5.58
C PRO A 54 18.06 0.73 4.26
N THR A 55 17.67 1.38 3.16
CA THR A 55 17.78 0.81 1.82
C THR A 55 19.07 1.28 1.12
N GLY A 56 19.77 0.36 0.46
CA GLY A 56 20.94 0.68 -0.37
C GLY A 56 20.57 1.11 -1.81
N TRP A 57 19.28 1.18 -2.11
CA TRP A 57 18.79 1.46 -3.45
C TRP A 57 18.84 2.97 -3.71
N LYS A 58 19.41 3.37 -4.84
CA LYS A 58 19.44 4.78 -5.28
C LYS A 58 19.09 4.86 -6.76
N PRO A 59 18.28 5.82 -7.21
CA PRO A 59 18.02 5.97 -8.62
C PRO A 59 19.29 6.34 -9.39
N PRO A 60 19.37 6.05 -10.70
CA PRO A 60 20.46 6.53 -11.55
C PRO A 60 20.64 8.04 -11.46
N LEU A 61 21.89 8.51 -11.53
CA LEU A 61 22.24 9.92 -11.33
C LEU A 61 21.43 10.86 -12.23
N ARG A 62 21.21 10.46 -13.48
CA ARG A 62 20.44 11.22 -14.48
C ARG A 62 19.03 11.60 -14.01
N LEU A 63 18.36 10.73 -13.25
CA LEU A 63 17.03 11.02 -12.71
C LEU A 63 17.11 11.94 -11.50
N ARG A 64 18.17 11.79 -10.68
CA ARG A 64 18.40 12.61 -9.48
C ARG A 64 18.79 14.05 -9.80
N THR A 65 19.52 14.26 -10.89
CA THR A 65 20.01 15.59 -11.32
C THR A 65 19.09 16.28 -12.31
N MET A 66 17.94 15.67 -12.68
CA MET A 66 17.05 16.25 -13.68
C MET A 66 16.43 17.55 -13.14
N PRO A 67 16.48 18.66 -13.90
CA PRO A 67 15.92 19.92 -13.44
C PRO A 67 14.40 19.82 -13.35
N LYS A 68 13.82 20.47 -12.33
CA LYS A 68 12.35 20.47 -12.09
C LYS A 68 11.55 20.85 -13.34
N ARG A 69 12.03 21.80 -14.15
CA ARG A 69 11.38 22.21 -15.40
C ARG A 69 11.19 21.05 -16.38
N GLU A 70 12.22 20.24 -16.62
CA GLU A 70 12.12 19.08 -17.51
C GLU A 70 11.20 18.01 -16.92
N THR A 71 11.30 17.80 -15.61
CA THR A 71 10.43 16.89 -14.88
C THR A 71 8.96 17.26 -15.01
N ASP A 72 8.63 18.54 -14.88
CA ASP A 72 7.26 19.06 -14.99
C ASP A 72 6.72 18.97 -16.41
N LEU A 73 7.57 19.18 -17.42
CA LEU A 73 7.19 18.94 -18.82
C LEU A 73 6.79 17.48 -19.05
N ILE A 74 7.55 16.54 -18.51
CA ILE A 74 7.24 15.11 -18.61
C ILE A 74 5.93 14.79 -17.87
N ARG A 75 5.72 15.36 -16.68
CA ARG A 75 4.46 15.18 -15.93
C ARG A 75 3.25 15.68 -16.71
N LYS A 76 3.36 16.88 -17.31
CA LYS A 76 2.32 17.45 -18.18
C LYS A 76 2.06 16.57 -19.40
N GLN A 77 3.12 16.11 -20.06
CA GLN A 77 3.02 15.24 -21.24
C GLN A 77 2.28 13.93 -20.93
N TRP A 78 2.44 13.41 -19.72
CA TRP A 78 1.84 12.14 -19.30
C TRP A 78 0.58 12.30 -18.45
N HIS A 79 0.06 13.52 -18.34
CA HIS A 79 -1.12 13.86 -17.54
C HIS A 79 -1.04 13.36 -16.10
N ILE A 80 0.16 13.45 -15.50
CA ILE A 80 0.40 13.09 -14.10
C ILE A 80 0.08 14.30 -13.24
N ILE A 81 -0.96 14.18 -12.44
CA ILE A 81 -1.30 15.11 -11.37
C ILE A 81 -0.59 14.62 -10.12
N VAL A 82 0.18 15.50 -9.47
CA VAL A 82 0.86 15.16 -8.22
C VAL A 82 0.55 16.23 -7.18
N ASP A 83 0.14 15.76 -6.02
CA ASP A 83 -0.02 16.55 -4.81
C ASP A 83 1.08 16.17 -3.82
N GLY A 84 1.78 17.15 -3.26
CA GLY A 84 2.87 16.95 -2.31
C GLY A 84 4.11 17.77 -2.61
N GLU A 85 5.03 17.80 -1.64
CA GLU A 85 6.34 18.42 -1.75
C GLU A 85 7.41 17.37 -2.14
N ASP A 86 8.55 17.83 -2.66
CA ASP A 86 9.68 17.01 -3.12
C ASP A 86 9.35 15.79 -4.02
N VAL A 87 8.47 15.99 -5.00
CA VAL A 87 8.09 14.93 -5.93
C VAL A 87 9.28 14.53 -6.83
N PRO A 88 9.66 13.25 -6.87
CA PRO A 88 10.77 12.77 -7.70
C PRO A 88 10.44 12.80 -9.20
N CYS A 89 11.49 12.67 -10.01
CA CYS A 89 11.35 12.58 -11.46
C CYS A 89 10.65 11.28 -11.89
N PRO A 90 9.67 11.33 -12.82
CA PRO A 90 9.04 10.13 -13.32
C PRO A 90 10.01 9.32 -14.20
N VAL A 91 9.91 7.99 -14.11
CA VAL A 91 10.81 7.08 -14.82
C VAL A 91 10.31 6.79 -16.23
N LYS A 92 11.20 6.90 -17.22
CA LYS A 92 10.87 6.61 -18.64
C LYS A 92 11.00 5.14 -18.99
N ASN A 93 12.02 4.44 -18.45
CA ASN A 93 12.42 3.11 -18.89
C ASN A 93 12.62 2.15 -17.71
N PHE A 94 12.39 0.85 -17.91
CA PHE A 94 12.64 -0.17 -16.87
C PHE A 94 14.10 -0.25 -16.42
N LYS A 95 15.05 0.06 -17.32
CA LYS A 95 16.48 0.09 -16.99
C LYS A 95 16.79 1.12 -15.92
N ASP A 96 16.08 2.25 -15.94
CA ASP A 96 16.27 3.33 -14.97
C ASP A 96 15.71 2.97 -13.57
N MET A 97 14.98 1.85 -13.44
CA MET A 97 14.48 1.32 -12.16
C MET A 97 15.50 0.41 -11.46
N ARG A 98 16.67 0.15 -12.07
CA ARG A 98 17.73 -0.75 -11.55
C ARG A 98 17.27 -2.18 -11.26
N PHE A 99 16.36 -2.72 -12.06
CA PHE A 99 16.04 -4.15 -11.98
C PHE A 99 17.21 -5.02 -12.47
N PRO A 100 17.42 -6.19 -11.87
CA PRO A 100 18.34 -7.20 -12.40
C PRO A 100 18.01 -7.60 -13.84
N ASP A 101 19.04 -7.89 -14.63
CA ASP A 101 18.90 -8.30 -16.05
C ASP A 101 17.90 -9.45 -16.29
N PRO A 102 17.82 -10.49 -15.43
CA PRO A 102 16.81 -11.55 -15.61
C PRO A 102 15.37 -11.03 -15.60
N ILE A 103 15.08 -9.99 -14.81
CA ILE A 103 13.75 -9.38 -14.74
C ILE A 103 13.49 -8.56 -16.00
N LEU A 104 14.48 -7.77 -16.44
CA LEU A 104 14.38 -6.98 -17.66
C LEU A 104 14.13 -7.87 -18.90
N ASN A 105 14.80 -9.02 -18.97
CA ASN A 105 14.62 -10.00 -20.04
C ASN A 105 13.22 -10.60 -20.04
N LYS A 106 12.70 -10.97 -18.85
CA LYS A 106 11.33 -11.48 -18.72
C LYS A 106 10.28 -10.43 -19.09
N LEU A 107 10.47 -9.16 -18.71
CA LEU A 107 9.56 -8.07 -19.08
C LEU A 107 9.52 -7.87 -20.60
N ARG A 108 10.70 -7.89 -21.25
CA ARG A 108 10.80 -7.81 -22.71
C ARG A 108 10.15 -9.01 -23.40
N ALA A 109 10.36 -10.22 -22.89
CA ALA A 109 9.74 -11.43 -23.42
C ALA A 109 8.20 -11.40 -23.33
N LYS A 110 7.66 -10.73 -22.30
CA LYS A 110 6.21 -10.50 -22.15
C LYS A 110 5.67 -9.35 -23.03
N GLY A 111 6.51 -8.69 -23.83
CA GLY A 111 6.11 -7.55 -24.66
C GLY A 111 5.95 -6.24 -23.88
N ILE A 112 6.37 -6.19 -22.61
CA ILE A 112 6.27 -5.00 -21.78
C ILE A 112 7.55 -4.17 -21.97
N LEU A 113 7.53 -3.26 -22.93
CA LEU A 113 8.70 -2.44 -23.29
C LEU A 113 8.86 -1.19 -22.42
N GLN A 114 7.76 -0.64 -21.92
CA GLN A 114 7.75 0.58 -21.11
C GLN A 114 6.98 0.39 -19.80
N PRO A 115 7.41 1.07 -18.72
CA PRO A 115 6.66 1.07 -17.47
C PRO A 115 5.26 1.64 -17.70
N THR A 116 4.25 1.05 -17.06
CA THR A 116 2.90 1.60 -17.02
C THR A 116 2.89 2.88 -16.18
N PHE A 117 1.89 3.75 -16.37
CA PHE A 117 1.81 5.04 -15.66
C PHE A 117 1.99 4.88 -14.13
N ARG A 118 1.40 3.82 -13.55
CA ARG A 118 1.47 3.49 -12.11
C ARG A 118 2.90 3.15 -11.65
N CYS A 119 3.68 2.45 -12.46
CA CYS A 119 5.08 2.14 -12.13
C CYS A 119 6.01 3.36 -12.18
N ARG A 120 5.62 4.42 -12.89
CA ARG A 120 6.46 5.63 -13.07
C ARG A 120 6.43 6.59 -11.88
N ALA A 121 5.47 6.43 -10.97
CA ALA A 121 5.32 7.22 -9.73
C ALA A 121 6.02 6.57 -8.51
N PHE A 122 6.46 5.31 -8.62
CA PHE A 122 6.91 4.50 -7.47
C PHE A 122 8.25 4.95 -6.84
N LEU A 123 8.98 5.88 -7.46
CA LEU A 123 10.27 6.32 -6.94
C LEU A 123 10.18 7.29 -5.75
N SER A 124 8.99 7.81 -5.42
CA SER A 124 8.83 8.77 -4.30
C SER A 124 9.10 8.11 -2.96
N PHE A 125 8.73 6.84 -2.83
CA PHE A 125 8.90 6.10 -1.58
C PHE A 125 10.36 5.81 -1.22
N TYR A 126 11.30 5.96 -2.17
CA TYR A 126 12.71 5.60 -1.97
C TYR A 126 13.66 6.80 -1.89
N GLN A 127 13.14 8.02 -2.03
CA GLN A 127 13.98 9.22 -2.13
C GLN A 127 14.02 10.04 -0.84
N GLU A 128 13.11 9.82 0.10
CA GLU A 128 13.08 10.47 1.42
C GLU A 128 14.09 9.88 2.44
N GLU A 129 14.86 8.85 2.08
CA GLU A 129 15.79 8.15 2.99
C GLU A 129 17.29 8.46 2.76
N ILE A 130 17.64 9.64 2.21
CA ILE A 130 19.04 10.12 2.14
C ILE A 130 19.20 11.46 2.84
#